data_AF-A0AAW7SFD5-F1
#
_entry.id   AF-A0AAW7SFD5-F1
#
_cell.length_a   1.000
_cell.length_b   1.000
_cell.length_c   1.000
_cell.angle_alpha   90.00
_cell.angle_beta   90.00
_cell.angle_gamma   90.00
#
_symmetry.space_group_name_H-M   'P 1'
#
loop_
_entity.id
_entity.type
_entity.pdbx_description
1 polymer ?
#
loop_
_entity_poly.entity_id
_entity_poly.type
_entity_poly.pdbx_seq_one_letter_code
_entity_poly.pdbx_strand_id
1 'polypeptide(L)'
;MENQSWVPCSAKPANAMLRLPLALRVEPYFDESLSSVLMRLVDANGLRSIGALLRDASCVAFGPLVSAEIAELSRVCRIGQSTMRSMCPIEVGGRARGAAFSYAVGHHVIEARHLLVRDRERICPLCLLDGGMMLAAHRLTWMTACPVHAVQLLDVCPQCEKPIMVTRPNMVQCRCGLDFSRISPITCTLEEADNVRYLYQCWCSPETTGSGLSEGLAAAEKLVDCRRAAGAKNGSGTVDRRAVPLNQMRYALGFI
;
A
#
# COMPACT_ATOMS: atom_id res chain seq x y z
N MET A 1 13.91 54.75 -4.28
CA MET A 1 14.70 53.51 -4.10
C MET A 1 14.38 52.98 -2.72
N GLU A 2 13.31 52.20 -2.61
CA GLU A 2 12.89 51.56 -1.36
C GLU A 2 13.05 50.05 -1.54
N ASN A 3 14.03 49.49 -0.86
CA ASN A 3 14.29 48.06 -0.81
C ASN A 3 13.30 47.43 0.18
N GLN A 4 12.20 46.87 -0.33
CA GLN A 4 11.36 45.96 0.47
C GLN A 4 12.07 44.60 0.52
N SER A 5 12.67 44.30 1.66
CA SER A 5 13.22 42.97 1.94
C SER A 5 12.07 41.95 1.96
N TRP A 6 12.05 41.05 0.99
CA TRP A 6 11.23 39.84 1.02
C TRP A 6 11.67 38.96 2.20
N VAL A 7 10.77 38.78 3.17
CA VAL A 7 10.90 37.73 4.19
C VAL A 7 10.25 36.47 3.61
N PRO A 8 10.97 35.34 3.44
CA PRO A 8 10.33 34.08 3.06
C PRO A 8 9.51 33.59 4.25
N CYS A 9 8.20 33.59 4.10
CA CYS A 9 7.28 33.03 5.08
C CYS A 9 7.38 31.48 5.02
N SER A 10 8.38 30.93 5.70
CA SER A 10 8.51 29.49 6.01
C SER A 10 8.64 29.30 7.53
N ALA A 11 7.90 30.08 8.31
CA ALA A 11 7.71 29.77 9.71
C ALA A 11 6.59 28.73 9.81
N LYS A 12 6.96 27.44 9.90
CA LYS A 12 6.06 26.42 10.46
C LYS A 12 5.57 26.95 11.81
N PRO A 13 4.26 26.98 12.10
CA PRO A 13 3.80 27.51 13.37
C PRO A 13 4.44 26.71 14.50
N ALA A 14 5.12 27.42 15.41
CA ALA A 14 5.81 26.91 16.59
C ALA A 14 4.87 26.33 17.66
N ASN A 15 3.66 25.92 17.28
CA ASN A 15 2.66 25.27 18.10
C ASN A 15 2.48 23.80 17.69
N ALA A 16 3.59 23.09 17.50
CA ALA A 16 3.58 21.65 17.66
C ALA A 16 3.47 21.35 19.16
N MET A 17 2.29 21.55 19.75
CA MET A 17 1.95 20.84 20.98
C MET A 17 2.22 19.38 20.69
N LEU A 18 3.26 18.82 21.31
CA LEU A 18 3.62 17.41 21.20
C LEU A 18 2.38 16.59 21.51
N ARG A 19 1.69 16.11 20.48
CA ARG A 19 0.39 15.46 20.67
C ARG A 19 0.58 14.18 21.43
N LEU A 20 -0.22 13.94 22.45
CA LEU A 20 -0.08 12.76 23.29
C LEU A 20 -0.17 11.48 22.44
N PRO A 21 0.67 10.47 22.70
CA PRO A 21 0.54 9.17 22.08
C PRO A 21 -0.84 8.56 22.33
N LEU A 22 -1.31 7.71 21.42
CA LEU A 22 -2.58 7.00 21.57
C LEU A 22 -2.58 6.13 22.84
N ALA A 23 -3.73 6.12 23.51
CA ALA A 23 -3.91 5.45 24.79
C ALA A 23 -3.81 3.93 24.64
N LEU A 24 -4.57 3.38 23.69
CA LEU A 24 -4.56 1.95 23.39
C LEU A 24 -3.54 1.63 22.31
N ARG A 25 -2.89 0.48 22.48
CA ARG A 25 -1.91 -0.08 21.55
C ARG A 25 -2.52 -1.24 20.78
N VAL A 26 -1.99 -1.43 19.58
CA VAL A 26 -2.24 -2.60 18.75
C VAL A 26 -0.88 -3.11 18.29
N GLU A 27 -0.61 -4.39 18.52
CA GLU A 27 0.60 -5.03 18.02
C GLU A 27 0.38 -5.48 16.57
N PRO A 28 1.30 -5.15 15.65
CA PRO A 28 1.25 -5.65 14.27
C PRO A 28 1.41 -7.16 14.18
N TYR A 29 0.70 -7.77 13.25
CA TYR A 29 0.90 -9.17 12.86
C TYR A 29 2.04 -9.29 11.85
N PHE A 30 2.50 -10.53 11.64
CA PHE A 30 3.47 -10.82 10.59
C PHE A 30 2.92 -10.39 9.22
N ASP A 31 3.73 -9.61 8.48
CA ASP A 31 3.43 -9.06 7.16
C ASP A 31 2.10 -8.29 7.06
N GLU A 32 1.57 -7.79 8.18
CA GLU A 32 0.41 -6.91 8.19
C GLU A 32 0.76 -5.57 7.53
N SER A 33 -0.15 -5.06 6.70
CA SER A 33 0.03 -3.75 6.06
C SER A 33 -0.12 -2.62 7.08
N LEU A 34 0.60 -1.51 6.87
CA LEU A 34 0.46 -0.35 7.75
C LEU A 34 -0.99 0.15 7.77
N SER A 35 -1.70 0.10 6.64
CA SER A 35 -3.12 0.49 6.58
C SER A 35 -3.98 -0.40 7.49
N SER A 36 -3.75 -1.70 7.52
CA SER A 36 -4.48 -2.63 8.40
C SER A 36 -4.23 -2.34 9.88
N VAL A 37 -2.97 -2.19 10.28
CA VAL A 37 -2.62 -1.81 11.66
C VAL A 37 -3.26 -0.48 12.06
N LEU A 38 -3.18 0.54 11.21
CA LEU A 38 -3.74 1.86 11.50
C LEU A 38 -5.27 1.83 11.60
N MET A 39 -5.97 1.01 10.80
CA MET A 39 -7.43 0.85 10.92
C MET A 39 -7.80 0.25 12.27
N ARG A 40 -7.12 -0.83 12.68
CA ARG A 40 -7.33 -1.45 14.00
C ARG A 40 -7.04 -0.49 15.15
N LEU A 41 -5.99 0.32 15.01
CA LEU A 41 -5.60 1.29 16.02
C LEU A 41 -6.59 2.45 16.13
N VAL A 42 -7.12 2.92 15.00
CA VAL A 42 -8.21 3.89 14.92
C VAL A 42 -9.45 3.34 15.61
N ASP A 43 -9.85 2.11 15.28
CA ASP A 43 -11.02 1.46 15.87
C ASP A 43 -10.87 1.27 17.39
N ALA A 44 -9.71 0.79 17.85
CA ALA A 44 -9.43 0.60 19.28
C ALA A 44 -9.48 1.92 20.07
N ASN A 45 -8.97 3.02 19.49
CA ASN A 45 -8.95 4.33 20.14
C ASN A 45 -10.23 5.16 19.89
N GLY A 46 -11.25 4.60 19.25
CA GLY A 46 -12.50 5.32 18.93
C GLY A 46 -12.31 6.52 18.01
N LEU A 47 -11.26 6.51 17.19
CA LEU A 47 -10.96 7.59 16.25
C LEU A 47 -11.88 7.50 15.03
N ARG A 48 -12.11 8.63 14.37
CA ARG A 48 -13.07 8.70 13.24
C ARG A 48 -12.63 7.95 11.99
N SER A 49 -11.34 7.95 11.68
CA SER A 49 -10.75 7.31 10.49
C SER A 49 -9.23 7.44 10.49
N ILE A 50 -8.55 6.67 9.65
CA ILE A 50 -7.11 6.87 9.35
C ILE A 50 -6.83 8.30 8.91
N GLY A 51 -7.70 8.90 8.08
CA GLY A 51 -7.49 10.27 7.61
C GLY A 51 -7.44 11.30 8.75
N ALA A 52 -8.16 11.06 9.85
CA ALA A 52 -8.07 11.91 11.05
C ALA A 52 -6.73 11.69 11.77
N LEU A 53 -6.34 10.43 11.97
CA LEU A 53 -5.05 10.07 12.59
C LEU A 53 -3.86 10.65 11.81
N LEU A 54 -3.87 10.55 10.48
CA LEU A 54 -2.81 11.10 9.63
C LEU A 54 -2.70 12.62 9.77
N ARG A 55 -3.83 13.35 9.78
CA ARG A 55 -3.83 14.80 10.01
C ARG A 55 -3.30 15.15 11.39
N ASP A 56 -3.68 14.38 12.41
CA ASP A 56 -3.18 14.57 13.77
C ASP A 56 -1.67 14.29 13.89
N ALA A 57 -1.16 13.35 13.09
CA ALA A 57 0.26 13.04 12.93
C ALA A 57 0.97 13.91 11.87
N SER A 58 0.36 15.02 11.43
CA SER A 58 0.94 15.94 10.43
C SER A 58 1.37 15.29 9.10
N CYS A 59 0.80 14.14 8.77
CA CYS A 59 1.00 13.45 7.50
C CYS A 59 0.05 14.02 6.45
N VAL A 60 0.54 14.26 5.24
CA VAL A 60 -0.27 14.90 4.18
C VAL A 60 -1.32 13.93 3.63
N ALA A 61 -0.94 12.67 3.43
CA ALA A 61 -1.81 11.63 2.90
C ALA A 61 -1.31 10.24 3.33
N PHE A 62 -2.14 9.21 3.11
CA PHE A 62 -1.64 7.84 3.12
C PHE A 62 -0.96 7.58 1.78
N GLY A 63 0.25 7.04 1.80
CA GLY A 63 1.03 6.78 0.60
C GLY A 63 2.46 6.45 1.00
N PRO A 64 3.39 6.31 0.05
CA PRO A 64 4.77 6.15 0.44
C PRO A 64 5.19 7.27 1.38
N LEU A 65 5.61 6.90 2.58
CA LEU A 65 5.85 7.85 3.65
C LEU A 65 7.30 8.29 3.61
N VAL A 66 7.56 9.54 3.97
CA VAL A 66 8.93 10.01 4.22
C VAL A 66 9.35 9.68 5.64
N SER A 67 10.66 9.66 5.91
CA SER A 67 11.21 9.34 7.24
C SER A 67 10.65 10.22 8.37
N ALA A 68 10.31 11.48 8.09
CA ALA A 68 9.70 12.37 9.08
C ALA A 68 8.26 11.96 9.44
N GLU A 69 7.45 11.54 8.46
CA GLU A 69 6.09 11.05 8.69
C GLU A 69 6.11 9.73 9.47
N ILE A 70 7.06 8.82 9.15
CA ILE A 70 7.28 7.59 9.93
C ILE A 70 7.65 7.90 11.38
N ALA A 71 8.54 8.87 11.62
CA ALA A 71 8.92 9.23 12.98
C ALA A 71 7.71 9.73 13.78
N GLU A 72 6.85 10.54 13.18
CA GLU A 72 5.67 11.08 13.86
C GLU A 72 4.58 10.02 14.07
N LEU A 73 4.30 9.19 13.06
CA LEU A 73 3.39 8.06 13.22
C LEU A 73 3.89 7.06 14.25
N SER A 74 5.20 6.77 14.27
CA SER A 74 5.81 5.90 15.27
C SER A 74 5.59 6.43 16.68
N ARG A 75 5.78 7.73 16.88
CA ARG A 75 5.56 8.41 18.15
C ARG A 75 4.10 8.38 18.60
N VAL A 76 3.17 8.74 17.71
CA VAL A 76 1.73 8.81 18.00
C VAL A 76 1.14 7.41 18.21
N CYS A 77 1.47 6.46 17.34
CA CYS A 77 0.93 5.10 17.36
C CYS A 77 1.66 4.17 18.34
N ARG A 78 2.84 4.58 18.84
CA ARG A 78 3.72 3.80 19.73
C ARG A 78 4.19 2.48 19.12
N ILE A 79 4.38 2.46 17.79
CA ILE A 79 4.95 1.34 17.04
C ILE A 79 6.37 1.72 16.62
N GLY A 80 7.35 0.83 16.79
CA GLY A 80 8.74 1.09 16.44
C GLY A 80 8.91 1.49 14.97
N GLN A 81 9.80 2.44 14.69
CA GLN A 81 9.99 2.92 13.31
C GLN A 81 10.46 1.81 12.37
N SER A 82 11.31 0.89 12.82
CA SER A 82 11.75 -0.27 12.01
C SER A 82 10.57 -1.13 11.60
N THR A 83 9.67 -1.43 12.53
CA THR A 83 8.42 -2.15 12.28
C THR A 83 7.50 -1.37 11.33
N MET A 84 7.37 -0.06 11.47
CA MET A 84 6.58 0.72 10.51
C MET A 84 7.15 0.66 9.08
N ARG A 85 8.48 0.78 8.95
CA ARG A 85 9.17 0.69 7.65
C ARG A 85 9.05 -0.68 6.98
N SER A 86 8.81 -1.75 7.73
CA SER A 86 8.55 -3.07 7.13
C SER A 86 7.13 -3.23 6.59
N MET A 87 6.18 -2.42 7.05
CA MET A 87 4.75 -2.55 6.72
C MET A 87 4.26 -1.61 5.60
N CYS A 88 5.09 -0.63 5.20
CA CYS A 88 4.72 0.33 4.16
C CYS A 88 5.90 0.77 3.29
N PRO A 89 5.64 1.22 2.05
CA PRO A 89 6.65 1.83 1.20
C PRO A 89 7.21 3.12 1.78
N ILE A 90 8.54 3.22 1.81
CA ILE A 90 9.30 4.41 2.21
C ILE A 90 10.06 4.92 1.01
N GLU A 91 9.96 6.22 0.74
CA GLU A 91 10.70 6.85 -0.36
C GLU A 91 12.22 6.65 -0.20
N VAL A 92 12.84 6.01 -1.21
CA VAL A 92 14.30 5.86 -1.30
C VAL A 92 14.79 6.35 -2.66
N GLY A 93 15.81 7.23 -2.61
CA GLY A 93 16.28 7.93 -3.80
C GLY A 93 15.40 9.14 -4.13
N GLY A 94 16.04 10.24 -4.53
CA GLY A 94 15.35 11.47 -4.91
C GLY A 94 15.78 11.92 -6.30
N ARG A 95 14.98 12.78 -6.94
CA ARG A 95 15.28 13.41 -8.24
C ARG A 95 16.69 14.00 -8.33
N ALA A 96 17.25 14.42 -7.19
CA ALA A 96 18.62 14.94 -7.09
C ALA A 96 19.71 13.95 -7.57
N ARG A 97 19.41 12.65 -7.67
CA ARG A 97 20.36 11.61 -8.12
C ARG A 97 20.09 11.11 -9.55
N GLY A 98 19.15 11.70 -10.30
CA GLY A 98 18.83 11.28 -11.67
C GLY A 98 18.22 9.88 -11.82
N ALA A 99 17.88 9.21 -10.71
CA ALA A 99 17.30 7.87 -10.68
C ALA A 99 15.76 7.91 -10.63
N ALA A 100 15.11 6.85 -11.13
CA ALA A 100 13.67 6.65 -11.00
C ALA A 100 13.26 6.52 -9.52
N PHE A 101 12.07 7.02 -9.16
CA PHE A 101 11.54 6.91 -7.80
C PHE A 101 11.40 5.43 -7.40
N SER A 102 12.10 5.05 -6.32
CA SER A 102 12.05 3.73 -5.73
C SER A 102 11.56 3.82 -4.29
N TYR A 103 11.06 2.71 -3.78
CA TYR A 103 10.51 2.60 -2.44
C TYR A 103 11.09 1.39 -1.73
N ALA A 104 11.59 1.59 -0.52
CA ALA A 104 11.97 0.49 0.35
C ALA A 104 10.72 -0.01 1.10
N VAL A 105 10.49 -1.32 1.10
CA VAL A 105 9.46 -1.98 1.90
C VAL A 105 10.07 -3.25 2.47
N GLY A 106 10.15 -3.36 3.79
CA GLY A 106 10.78 -4.52 4.43
C GLY A 106 12.21 -4.73 3.94
N HIS A 107 12.45 -5.84 3.25
CA HIS A 107 13.76 -6.22 2.70
C HIS A 107 13.92 -5.92 1.20
N HIS A 108 12.93 -5.27 0.56
CA HIS A 108 12.90 -5.05 -0.88
C HIS A 108 13.04 -3.57 -1.24
N VAL A 109 13.60 -3.28 -2.41
CA VAL A 109 13.57 -1.96 -3.04
C VAL A 109 12.83 -2.07 -4.37
N ILE A 110 11.68 -1.41 -4.47
CA ILE A 110 10.76 -1.59 -5.58
C ILE A 110 10.47 -0.26 -6.26
N GLU A 111 10.33 -0.26 -7.58
CA GLU A 111 9.93 0.94 -8.30
C GLU A 111 8.45 1.31 -8.05
N ALA A 112 8.13 2.59 -8.24
CA ALA A 112 6.78 3.13 -8.09
C ALA A 112 5.69 2.35 -8.83
N ARG A 113 6.00 1.83 -10.02
CA ARG A 113 5.05 1.08 -10.86
C ARG A 113 4.59 -0.24 -10.23
N HIS A 114 5.29 -0.74 -9.21
CA HIS A 114 4.93 -1.98 -8.53
C HIS A 114 4.01 -1.79 -7.34
N LEU A 115 3.67 -0.54 -7.00
CA LEU A 115 2.83 -0.19 -5.87
C LEU A 115 1.50 0.40 -6.30
N LEU A 116 0.44 0.10 -5.57
CA LEU A 116 -0.83 0.80 -5.73
C LEU A 116 -0.67 2.31 -5.51
N VAL A 117 -1.38 3.11 -6.32
CA VAL A 117 -1.38 4.58 -6.18
C VAL A 117 -1.92 5.00 -4.81
N ARG A 118 -1.13 5.81 -4.08
CA ARG A 118 -1.58 6.56 -2.89
C ARG A 118 -2.30 5.67 -1.86
N ASP A 119 -3.52 6.04 -1.51
CA ASP A 119 -4.38 5.42 -0.51
C ASP A 119 -5.30 4.35 -1.10
N ARG A 120 -5.07 3.88 -2.33
CA ARG A 120 -5.73 2.68 -2.84
C ARG A 120 -5.28 1.45 -2.07
N GLU A 121 -6.17 0.49 -1.93
CA GLU A 121 -5.91 -0.79 -1.28
C GLU A 121 -6.64 -1.92 -2.00
N ARG A 122 -6.08 -3.12 -1.89
CA ARG A 122 -6.73 -4.36 -2.28
C ARG A 122 -7.10 -5.15 -1.04
N ILE A 123 -8.30 -5.70 -1.05
CA ILE A 123 -8.84 -6.45 0.10
C ILE A 123 -9.24 -7.85 -0.31
N CYS A 124 -9.16 -8.78 0.65
CA CYS A 124 -9.72 -10.11 0.56
C CYS A 124 -10.97 -10.16 1.48
N PRO A 125 -12.17 -10.47 0.97
CA PRO A 125 -13.36 -10.64 1.80
C PRO A 125 -13.17 -11.66 2.93
N LEU A 126 -12.41 -12.73 2.68
CA LEU A 126 -12.15 -13.76 3.67
C LEU A 126 -11.14 -13.32 4.74
N CYS A 127 -10.08 -12.58 4.40
CA CYS A 127 -9.23 -11.94 5.41
C CYS A 127 -10.00 -10.95 6.30
N LEU A 128 -11.01 -10.28 5.73
CA LEU A 128 -11.87 -9.38 6.51
C LEU A 128 -12.73 -10.15 7.52
N LEU A 129 -13.25 -11.32 7.14
CA LEU A 129 -13.97 -12.22 8.04
C LEU A 129 -13.03 -12.83 9.10
N ASP A 130 -11.81 -13.18 8.71
CA ASP A 130 -10.79 -13.79 9.56
C ASP A 130 -10.02 -12.76 10.41
N GLY A 131 -10.74 -11.83 11.04
CA GLY A 131 -10.18 -10.86 11.99
C GLY A 131 -9.65 -9.56 11.38
N GLY A 132 -9.87 -9.31 10.08
CA GLY A 132 -9.66 -7.99 9.49
C GLY A 132 -8.21 -7.67 9.10
N MET A 133 -7.32 -8.66 9.03
CA MET A 133 -5.90 -8.40 8.77
C MET A 133 -5.60 -8.38 7.27
N MET A 134 -5.06 -7.27 6.75
CA MET A 134 -4.64 -7.16 5.34
C MET A 134 -3.12 -7.28 5.23
N LEU A 135 -2.65 -8.08 4.27
CA LEU A 135 -1.22 -8.27 4.01
C LEU A 135 -0.60 -7.06 3.32
N ALA A 136 0.65 -6.72 3.67
CA ALA A 136 1.42 -5.68 2.99
C ALA A 136 1.59 -5.99 1.49
N ALA A 137 1.77 -7.28 1.16
CA ALA A 137 1.89 -7.77 -0.21
C ALA A 137 0.65 -7.48 -1.09
N HIS A 138 -0.55 -7.29 -0.51
CA HIS A 138 -1.74 -6.91 -1.28
C HIS A 138 -1.59 -5.54 -1.98
N ARG A 139 -0.64 -4.70 -1.53
CA ARG A 139 -0.36 -3.41 -2.16
C ARG A 139 0.56 -3.51 -3.39
N LEU A 140 1.07 -4.70 -3.69
CA LEU A 140 1.86 -4.95 -4.90
C LEU A 140 0.95 -5.09 -6.10
N THR A 141 1.29 -4.44 -7.21
CA THR A 141 0.41 -4.41 -8.38
C THR A 141 0.14 -5.81 -8.95
N TRP A 142 1.02 -6.79 -8.75
CA TRP A 142 0.93 -8.12 -9.38
C TRP A 142 0.45 -9.18 -8.39
N MET A 143 0.12 -8.78 -7.16
CA MET A 143 -0.65 -9.60 -6.22
C MET A 143 -2.12 -9.52 -6.63
N THR A 144 -2.57 -10.43 -7.50
CA THR A 144 -3.94 -10.43 -8.07
C THR A 144 -4.96 -11.17 -7.20
N ALA A 145 -4.48 -12.03 -6.31
CA ALA A 145 -5.28 -12.88 -5.44
C ALA A 145 -4.70 -12.90 -4.03
N CYS A 146 -5.51 -13.29 -3.06
CA CYS A 146 -5.06 -13.47 -1.69
C CYS A 146 -4.21 -14.75 -1.61
N PRO A 147 -2.94 -14.68 -1.17
CA PRO A 147 -2.08 -15.85 -1.07
C PRO A 147 -2.51 -16.82 0.03
N VAL A 148 -3.30 -16.34 1.01
CA VAL A 148 -3.83 -17.15 2.12
C VAL A 148 -5.09 -17.89 1.70
N HIS A 149 -6.05 -17.18 1.10
CA HIS A 149 -7.38 -17.73 0.82
C HIS A 149 -7.60 -18.20 -0.63
N ALA A 150 -6.66 -17.93 -1.55
CA ALA A 150 -6.76 -18.26 -2.97
C ALA A 150 -8.04 -17.72 -3.65
N VAL A 151 -8.46 -16.52 -3.24
CA VAL A 151 -9.58 -15.79 -3.84
C VAL A 151 -9.09 -14.49 -4.45
N GLN A 152 -9.81 -14.05 -5.48
CA GLN A 152 -9.52 -12.81 -6.18
C GLN A 152 -9.63 -11.62 -5.22
N LEU A 153 -8.57 -10.80 -5.16
CA LEU A 153 -8.61 -9.54 -4.42
C LEU A 153 -9.61 -8.58 -5.09
N LEU A 154 -10.13 -7.65 -4.30
CA LEU A 154 -10.98 -6.55 -4.75
C LEU A 154 -10.20 -5.23 -4.64
N ASP A 155 -10.21 -4.42 -5.70
CA ASP A 155 -9.67 -3.05 -5.74
C ASP A 155 -10.77 -1.99 -5.97
N VAL A 156 -12.00 -2.43 -6.25
CA VAL A 156 -13.18 -1.61 -6.52
C VAL A 156 -14.37 -2.16 -5.74
N CYS A 157 -15.19 -1.27 -5.18
CA CYS A 157 -16.43 -1.66 -4.53
C CYS A 157 -17.47 -2.11 -5.56
N PRO A 158 -18.07 -3.30 -5.46
CA PRO A 158 -19.04 -3.77 -6.45
C PRO A 158 -20.38 -3.03 -6.41
N GLN A 159 -20.70 -2.31 -5.32
CA GLN A 159 -21.95 -1.57 -5.19
C GLN A 159 -21.87 -0.14 -5.72
N CYS A 160 -20.76 0.57 -5.46
CA CYS A 160 -20.62 1.98 -5.83
C CYS A 160 -19.57 2.23 -6.90
N GLU A 161 -18.88 1.18 -7.35
CA GLU A 161 -17.87 1.18 -8.43
C GLU A 161 -16.68 2.11 -8.17
N LYS A 162 -16.54 2.63 -6.95
CA LYS A 162 -15.41 3.46 -6.55
C LYS A 162 -14.24 2.58 -6.11
N PRO A 163 -12.99 3.03 -6.34
CA PRO A 163 -11.81 2.35 -5.82
C PRO A 163 -11.89 2.17 -4.30
N ILE A 164 -11.35 1.06 -3.82
CA ILE A 164 -11.25 0.78 -2.38
C ILE A 164 -10.06 1.57 -1.83
N MET A 165 -10.37 2.41 -0.84
CA MET A 165 -9.42 3.33 -0.24
C MET A 165 -9.12 2.94 1.20
N VAL A 166 -7.89 3.18 1.66
CA VAL A 166 -7.46 3.05 3.06
C VAL A 166 -8.25 3.99 3.97
N THR A 167 -8.70 5.13 3.43
CA THR A 167 -9.50 6.12 4.16
C THR A 167 -10.99 5.78 4.25
N ARG A 168 -11.36 4.49 4.10
CA ARG A 168 -12.72 4.01 4.31
C ARG A 168 -13.13 4.12 5.81
N PRO A 169 -14.43 4.07 6.15
CA PRO A 169 -14.90 4.33 7.51
C PRO A 169 -14.31 3.39 8.57
N ASN A 170 -14.19 2.10 8.25
CA ASN A 170 -13.59 1.08 9.12
C ASN A 170 -13.06 -0.08 8.26
N MET A 171 -12.52 -1.11 8.90
CA MET A 171 -11.88 -2.24 8.23
C MET A 171 -12.76 -2.88 7.13
N VAL A 172 -14.04 -3.09 7.41
CA VAL A 172 -14.94 -3.91 6.58
C VAL A 172 -15.88 -3.08 5.70
N GLN A 173 -16.08 -1.79 5.98
CA GLN A 173 -17.16 -1.03 5.35
C GLN A 173 -16.66 -0.08 4.25
N CYS A 174 -17.40 -0.03 3.15
CA CYS A 174 -17.26 1.01 2.14
C CYS A 174 -17.94 2.33 2.60
N ARG A 175 -17.52 3.46 2.03
CA ARG A 175 -18.24 4.75 2.22
C ARG A 175 -19.69 4.73 1.72
N CYS A 176 -20.04 3.82 0.82
CA CYS A 176 -21.42 3.63 0.37
C CYS A 176 -22.27 2.77 1.31
N GLY A 177 -21.68 2.22 2.38
CA GLY A 177 -22.35 1.37 3.35
C GLY A 177 -22.18 -0.14 3.13
N LEU A 178 -21.74 -0.57 1.94
CA LEU A 178 -21.48 -2.00 1.66
C LEU A 178 -20.45 -2.56 2.64
N ASP A 179 -20.76 -3.72 3.21
CA ASP A 179 -19.85 -4.52 4.04
C ASP A 179 -19.08 -5.50 3.14
N PHE A 180 -17.78 -5.25 2.97
CA PHE A 180 -16.89 -6.04 2.13
C PHE A 180 -16.70 -7.47 2.65
N SER A 181 -16.89 -7.72 3.95
CA SER A 181 -16.77 -9.07 4.52
C SER A 181 -17.92 -9.99 4.08
N ARG A 182 -19.04 -9.42 3.63
CA ARG A 182 -20.22 -10.16 3.16
C ARG A 182 -20.22 -10.43 1.65
N ILE A 183 -19.17 -10.00 0.94
CA ILE A 183 -19.05 -10.23 -0.49
C ILE A 183 -18.69 -11.71 -0.71
N SER A 184 -19.48 -12.39 -1.54
CA SER A 184 -19.16 -13.74 -1.99
C SER A 184 -17.82 -13.73 -2.73
N PRO A 185 -16.81 -14.47 -2.26
CA PRO A 185 -15.49 -14.47 -2.87
C PRO A 185 -15.52 -15.16 -4.24
N ILE A 186 -14.71 -14.65 -5.17
CA ILE A 186 -14.45 -15.32 -6.45
C ILE A 186 -13.18 -16.15 -6.28
N THR A 187 -13.29 -17.47 -6.44
CA THR A 187 -12.14 -18.38 -6.35
C THR A 187 -11.22 -18.18 -7.55
N CYS A 188 -9.91 -18.22 -7.31
CA CYS A 188 -8.91 -18.14 -8.37
C CYS A 188 -8.79 -19.44 -9.16
N THR A 189 -8.24 -19.35 -10.37
CA THR A 189 -7.75 -20.55 -11.05
C THR A 189 -6.56 -21.13 -10.27
N LEU A 190 -6.27 -22.42 -10.47
CA LEU A 190 -5.13 -23.07 -9.82
C LEU A 190 -3.81 -22.34 -10.16
N GLU A 191 -3.64 -21.95 -11.41
CA GLU A 191 -2.48 -21.20 -11.89
C GLU A 191 -2.33 -19.82 -11.20
N GLU A 192 -3.43 -19.07 -11.07
CA GLU A 192 -3.41 -17.78 -10.35
C GLU A 192 -3.05 -17.98 -8.88
N ALA A 193 -3.65 -18.98 -8.22
CA ALA A 193 -3.41 -19.30 -6.82
C ALA A 193 -1.95 -19.71 -6.56
N ASP A 194 -1.37 -20.56 -7.40
CA ASP A 194 0.01 -21.01 -7.27
C ASP A 194 1.00 -19.88 -7.54
N ASN A 195 0.73 -19.04 -8.56
CA ASN A 195 1.53 -17.86 -8.83
C ASN A 195 1.54 -16.88 -7.65
N VAL A 196 0.39 -16.53 -7.07
CA VAL A 196 0.38 -15.59 -5.93
C VAL A 196 1.04 -16.15 -4.68
N ARG A 197 0.92 -17.47 -4.43
CA ARG A 197 1.63 -18.12 -3.31
C ARG A 197 3.14 -18.06 -3.50
N TYR A 198 3.62 -18.37 -4.71
CA TYR A 198 5.04 -18.28 -5.03
C TYR A 198 5.56 -16.85 -4.86
N LEU A 199 4.87 -15.85 -5.43
CA LEU A 199 5.26 -14.45 -5.28
C LEU A 199 5.22 -13.99 -3.81
N TYR A 200 4.27 -14.49 -3.03
CA TYR A 200 4.18 -14.21 -1.60
C TYR A 200 5.35 -14.80 -0.80
N GLN A 201 5.76 -16.03 -1.12
CA GLN A 201 6.96 -16.64 -0.52
C GLN A 201 8.22 -15.83 -0.88
N CYS A 202 8.34 -15.40 -2.14
CA CYS A 202 9.41 -14.53 -2.60
C CYS A 202 9.41 -13.16 -1.92
N TRP A 203 8.24 -12.63 -1.54
CA TRP A 203 8.08 -11.39 -0.77
C TRP A 203 8.44 -11.55 0.71
N CYS A 204 8.13 -12.70 1.30
CA CYS A 204 8.47 -12.97 2.70
C CYS A 204 9.96 -13.31 2.90
N SER A 205 10.67 -13.64 1.82
CA SER A 205 12.06 -14.07 1.87
C SER A 205 12.99 -12.85 1.83
N PRO A 206 13.94 -12.71 2.78
CA PRO A 206 14.92 -11.62 2.73
C PRO A 206 15.81 -11.74 1.49
N GLU A 207 16.09 -10.62 0.82
CA GLU A 207 17.02 -10.61 -0.31
C GLU A 207 18.44 -10.93 0.16
N THR A 208 19.05 -11.96 -0.43
CA THR A 208 20.42 -12.38 -0.13
C THR A 208 21.48 -11.41 -0.67
N THR A 209 21.13 -10.55 -1.63
CA THR A 209 22.11 -9.70 -2.31
C THR A 209 21.46 -8.38 -2.75
N GLY A 210 21.68 -7.33 -1.95
CA GLY A 210 21.60 -5.90 -2.29
C GLY A 210 20.60 -5.41 -3.36
N SER A 211 19.66 -4.56 -2.91
CA SER A 211 18.89 -3.59 -3.70
C SER A 211 18.22 -4.15 -4.96
N GLY A 212 17.18 -4.95 -4.80
CA GLY A 212 16.34 -5.36 -5.91
C GLY A 212 14.95 -5.79 -5.51
N LEU A 213 14.34 -6.52 -6.43
CA LEU A 213 13.27 -7.48 -6.19
C LEU A 213 13.92 -8.86 -6.13
N SER A 214 13.35 -9.78 -5.35
CA SER A 214 13.74 -11.19 -5.41
C SER A 214 13.57 -11.74 -6.84
N GLU A 215 14.34 -12.77 -7.20
CA GLU A 215 14.36 -13.31 -8.57
C GLU A 215 12.96 -13.67 -9.09
N GLY A 216 12.13 -14.28 -8.25
CA GLY A 216 10.74 -14.62 -8.57
C GLY A 216 9.87 -13.39 -8.82
N LEU A 217 10.06 -12.32 -8.04
CA LEU A 217 9.37 -11.06 -8.29
C LEU A 217 9.90 -10.42 -9.60
N ALA A 218 11.20 -10.32 -9.80
CA ALA A 218 11.75 -9.77 -11.05
C ALA A 218 11.25 -10.52 -12.31
N ALA A 219 11.03 -11.83 -12.23
CA ALA A 219 10.46 -12.64 -13.31
C ALA A 219 9.00 -12.28 -13.63
N ALA A 220 8.15 -12.14 -12.61
CA ALA A 220 6.75 -11.76 -12.80
C ALA A 220 6.61 -10.33 -13.34
N GLU A 221 7.49 -9.41 -12.94
CA GLU A 221 7.56 -8.09 -13.54
C GLU A 221 7.78 -8.13 -15.04
N LYS A 222 8.80 -8.89 -15.48
CA LYS A 222 9.15 -9.05 -16.90
C LYS A 222 7.98 -9.64 -17.68
N LEU A 223 7.28 -10.61 -17.12
CA LEU A 223 6.13 -11.24 -17.75
C LEU A 223 4.99 -10.23 -18.01
N VAL A 224 4.67 -9.39 -17.02
CA VAL A 224 3.66 -8.34 -17.17
C VAL A 224 4.05 -7.30 -18.23
N ASP A 225 5.34 -6.93 -18.33
CA ASP A 225 5.82 -5.99 -19.36
C ASP A 225 5.72 -6.58 -20.77
N CYS A 226 6.20 -7.83 -20.95
CA CYS A 226 6.19 -8.50 -22.25
C CYS A 226 4.77 -8.64 -22.82
N ARG A 227 3.80 -9.03 -21.99
CA ARG A 227 2.42 -9.24 -22.47
C ARG A 227 1.65 -7.94 -22.73
N ARG A 228 1.99 -6.84 -22.05
CA ARG A 228 1.41 -5.52 -22.35
C ARG A 228 2.01 -4.86 -23.59
N ALA A 229 3.30 -5.06 -23.84
CA ALA A 229 3.93 -4.63 -25.10
C ALA A 229 3.28 -5.30 -26.33
N ALA A 230 2.83 -6.55 -26.19
CA ALA A 230 2.09 -7.25 -27.24
C ALA A 230 0.65 -6.72 -27.47
N GLY A 231 0.07 -6.01 -26.49
CA GLY A 231 -1.28 -5.43 -26.58
C GLY A 231 -1.33 -3.95 -26.94
N ALA A 232 -0.21 -3.23 -26.85
CA ALA A 232 -0.12 -1.80 -27.16
C ALA A 232 0.46 -1.57 -28.56
N LYS A 233 -0.41 -1.35 -29.56
CA LYS A 233 0.01 -0.66 -30.79
C LYS A 233 0.30 0.81 -30.45
N ASN A 234 1.56 1.18 -30.60
CA ASN A 234 2.15 2.53 -30.55
C ASN A 234 2.26 3.20 -29.17
N GLY A 235 3.51 3.32 -28.71
CA GLY A 235 3.94 4.28 -27.69
C GLY A 235 5.08 3.73 -26.84
N SER A 236 6.30 4.24 -27.01
CA SER A 236 7.49 3.88 -26.23
C SER A 236 7.46 4.48 -24.80
N GLY A 237 6.34 4.36 -24.10
CA GLY A 237 6.16 4.83 -22.73
C GLY A 237 6.01 3.64 -21.79
N THR A 238 6.78 3.61 -20.71
CA THR A 238 6.52 2.72 -19.58
C THR A 238 5.11 2.99 -19.05
N VAL A 239 4.21 2.00 -19.17
CA VAL A 239 2.81 2.13 -18.78
C VAL A 239 2.74 2.34 -17.26
N ASP A 240 2.03 3.38 -16.80
CA ASP A 240 1.78 3.61 -15.37
C ASP A 240 0.89 2.48 -14.81
N ARG A 241 1.54 1.44 -14.28
CA ARG A 241 0.90 0.23 -13.76
C ARG A 241 0.04 0.46 -12.53
N ARG A 242 0.14 1.62 -11.88
CA ARG A 242 -0.44 1.87 -10.56
C ARG A 242 -1.97 2.11 -10.64
N ALA A 243 -2.46 2.60 -11.78
CA ALA A 243 -3.87 2.84 -12.04
C ALA A 243 -4.56 1.68 -12.78
N VAL A 244 -3.81 0.63 -13.14
CA VAL A 244 -4.36 -0.45 -13.96
C VAL A 244 -5.28 -1.34 -13.12
N PRO A 245 -6.56 -1.49 -13.53
CA PRO A 245 -7.50 -2.33 -12.82
C PRO A 245 -7.03 -3.79 -12.72
N LEU A 246 -7.42 -4.47 -11.65
CA LEU A 246 -6.98 -5.82 -11.36
C LEU A 246 -7.29 -6.84 -12.47
N ASN A 247 -8.45 -6.70 -13.14
CA ASN A 247 -8.82 -7.57 -14.25
C ASN A 247 -7.81 -7.49 -15.42
N GLN A 248 -7.32 -6.30 -15.76
CA GLN A 248 -6.30 -6.13 -16.80
C GLN A 248 -4.95 -6.72 -16.39
N MET A 249 -4.64 -6.76 -15.10
CA MET A 249 -3.45 -7.44 -14.59
C MET A 249 -3.58 -8.96 -14.69
N ARG A 250 -4.75 -9.51 -14.36
CA ARG A 250 -5.03 -10.95 -14.52
C ARG A 250 -4.91 -11.39 -15.98
N TYR A 251 -5.48 -10.62 -16.91
CA TYR A 251 -5.33 -10.86 -18.34
C TYR A 251 -3.86 -10.82 -18.79
N ALA A 252 -3.10 -9.82 -18.34
CA ALA A 252 -1.68 -9.72 -18.66
C ALA A 252 -0.83 -10.87 -18.07
N LEU A 253 -1.29 -11.51 -16.99
CA LEU A 253 -0.67 -12.72 -16.43
C LEU A 253 -1.22 -14.01 -17.04
N GLY A 254 -2.32 -13.94 -17.81
CA GLY A 254 -2.95 -15.07 -18.51
C GLY A 254 -3.86 -15.91 -17.65
N PHE A 255 -4.37 -15.36 -16.54
CA PHE A 255 -5.31 -16.07 -15.67
C PHE A 255 -6.75 -16.01 -16.17
N ILE A 256 -7.03 -15.09 -17.10
CA ILE A 256 -8.32 -14.89 -17.78
C ILE A 256 -8.08 -14.51 -19.25
#